data_AF-A0A2R7T775-F1
#
_entry.id   AF-A0A2R7T775-F1
#
_cell.length_a   1.000
_cell.length_b   1.000
_cell.length_c   1.000
_cell.angle_alpha   90.00
_cell.angle_beta   90.00
_cell.angle_gamma   90.00
#
_symmetry.space_group_name_H-M   'P 1'
#
loop_
_entity.id
_entity.type
_entity.pdbx_description
1 polymer ?
#
loop_
_entity_poly.entity_id
_entity_poly.type
_entity_poly.pdbx_seq_one_letter_code
_entity_poly.pdbx_strand_id
1 'polypeptide(L)'
;MDKQVDMKRVQELVADLREPQARIFFTDLLLSAGLGWACFIGAVWPATGMPGGLRALAFSAAVLLLYRSLAFIHEIFHQQGMKGFRTTWHALSGVPLLIPFLLYLPIHQGHHNKLTYGTSGDGEYDQFKGRAGAATAKLFALNLLLPVALWVRFAVLTPLATVLPPIREKMIPEFVHMALRMPFRAPPVKESARKGMR
;
A
#
# COMPACT_ATOMS: atom_id res chain seq x y z
N MET A 1 14.15 38.56 0.83
CA MET A 1 13.51 38.70 2.15
C MET A 1 13.25 37.30 2.65
N ASP A 2 14.24 36.72 3.34
CA ASP A 2 14.24 35.31 3.74
C ASP A 2 13.39 35.19 5.01
N LYS A 3 12.07 35.05 4.87
CA LYS A 3 11.20 34.76 6.01
C LYS A 3 11.45 33.31 6.40
N GLN A 4 12.40 33.11 7.32
CA GLN A 4 12.55 31.82 8.00
C GLN A 4 11.19 31.44 8.59
N VAL A 5 10.67 30.29 8.14
CA VAL A 5 9.40 29.75 8.65
C VAL A 5 9.62 29.33 10.10
N ASP A 6 8.86 29.92 11.02
CA ASP A 6 8.86 29.50 12.42
C ASP A 6 8.17 28.12 12.52
N MET A 7 8.99 27.07 12.55
CA MET A 7 8.53 25.70 12.62
C MET A 7 7.74 25.41 13.91
N LYS A 8 8.00 26.14 15.00
CA LYS A 8 7.25 25.98 16.25
C LYS A 8 5.82 26.49 16.07
N ARG A 9 5.68 27.68 15.48
CA ARG A 9 4.36 28.24 15.17
C ARG A 9 3.56 27.35 14.22
N VAL A 10 4.21 26.76 13.21
CA VAL A 10 3.57 25.79 12.31
C VAL A 10 3.09 24.55 13.07
N GLN A 11 3.89 24.02 14.00
CA GLN A 11 3.50 22.86 14.81
C GLN A 11 2.28 23.15 15.70
N GLU A 12 2.22 24.33 16.31
CA GLU A 12 1.07 24.78 17.12
C GLU A 12 -0.21 24.90 16.28
N LEU A 13 -0.10 25.50 15.08
CA LEU A 13 -1.25 25.71 14.19
C LEU A 13 -1.88 24.42 13.65
N VAL A 14 -1.12 23.32 13.61
CA VAL A 14 -1.60 22.03 13.09
C VAL A 14 -1.68 20.96 14.17
N ALA A 15 -1.57 21.34 15.45
CA ALA A 15 -1.51 20.39 16.56
C ALA A 15 -2.81 19.59 16.70
N ASP A 16 -3.94 20.25 16.52
CA ASP A 16 -5.29 19.67 16.55
C ASP A 16 -5.58 18.77 15.34
N LEU A 17 -4.90 18.99 14.21
CA LEU A 17 -5.05 18.19 12.99
C LEU A 17 -4.26 16.87 13.01
N ARG A 18 -3.44 16.62 14.03
CA ARG A 18 -2.58 15.44 14.11
C ARG A 18 -3.26 14.21 14.71
N GLU A 19 -4.31 14.41 15.49
CA GLU A 19 -5.00 13.30 16.14
C GLU A 19 -6.00 12.63 15.19
N PRO A 20 -5.82 11.33 14.87
CA PRO A 20 -6.73 10.64 13.98
C PRO A 20 -8.08 10.42 14.65
N GLN A 21 -9.15 10.87 13.99
CA GLN A 21 -10.51 10.61 14.44
C GLN A 21 -10.97 9.21 14.02
N ALA A 22 -10.80 8.22 14.90
CA ALA A 22 -11.07 6.80 14.60
C ALA A 22 -12.44 6.56 13.93
N ARG A 23 -13.50 7.24 14.39
CA ARG A 23 -14.85 7.10 13.79
C ARG A 23 -14.84 7.39 12.29
N ILE A 24 -14.15 8.44 11.84
CA ILE A 24 -14.09 8.81 10.41
C ILE A 24 -13.34 7.74 9.62
N PHE A 25 -12.16 7.33 10.11
CA PHE A 25 -11.33 6.32 9.47
C PHE A 25 -12.05 4.97 9.33
N PHE A 26 -12.65 4.48 10.42
CA PHE A 26 -13.41 3.22 10.38
C PHE A 26 -14.64 3.32 9.48
N THR A 27 -15.38 4.43 9.53
CA THR A 27 -16.59 4.59 8.69
C THR A 27 -16.22 4.62 7.21
N ASP A 28 -15.20 5.40 6.82
CA ASP A 28 -14.73 5.47 5.44
C ASP A 28 -14.21 4.09 4.98
N LEU A 29 -13.37 3.43 5.77
CA LEU A 29 -12.87 2.09 5.45
C LEU A 29 -14.00 1.09 5.25
N LEU A 30 -14.95 1.02 6.18
CA LEU A 30 -16.05 0.04 6.14
C LEU A 30 -16.98 0.29 4.96
N LEU A 31 -17.32 1.55 4.68
CA LEU A 31 -18.16 1.90 3.54
C LEU A 31 -17.42 1.65 2.21
N SER A 32 -16.18 2.12 2.09
CA SER A 32 -15.37 1.96 0.89
C SER A 32 -15.11 0.48 0.58
N ALA A 33 -14.66 -0.32 1.56
CA ALA A 33 -14.43 -1.74 1.35
C ALA A 33 -15.74 -2.51 1.14
N GLY A 34 -16.75 -2.28 1.99
CA GLY A 34 -18.02 -3.01 1.94
C GLY A 34 -18.77 -2.79 0.63
N LEU A 35 -18.93 -1.53 0.22
CA LEU A 35 -19.55 -1.20 -1.07
C LEU A 35 -18.67 -1.63 -2.24
N GLY A 36 -17.34 -1.47 -2.14
CA GLY A 36 -16.40 -1.90 -3.17
C GLY A 36 -16.51 -3.39 -3.48
N TRP A 37 -16.53 -4.24 -2.45
CA TRP A 37 -16.72 -5.69 -2.62
C TRP A 37 -18.12 -6.05 -3.09
N ALA A 38 -19.16 -5.40 -2.61
CA ALA A 38 -20.53 -5.62 -3.08
C ALA A 38 -20.68 -5.29 -4.58
N CYS A 39 -20.12 -4.17 -5.02
CA CYS A 39 -20.06 -3.78 -6.42
C CYS A 39 -19.22 -4.76 -7.25
N PHE A 40 -18.09 -5.23 -6.73
CA PHE A 40 -17.27 -6.23 -7.41
C PHE A 40 -18.06 -7.52 -7.65
N ILE A 41 -18.72 -8.05 -6.60
CA ILE A 41 -19.58 -9.24 -6.70
C ILE A 41 -20.70 -9.01 -7.71
N GLY A 42 -21.38 -7.85 -7.66
CA GLY A 42 -22.40 -7.45 -8.62
C GLY A 42 -21.91 -7.50 -10.07
N ALA A 43 -20.70 -7.02 -10.31
CA ALA A 43 -20.08 -6.96 -11.63
C ALA A 43 -19.68 -8.34 -12.17
N VAL A 44 -19.15 -9.24 -11.34
CA VAL A 44 -18.53 -10.49 -11.81
C VAL A 44 -19.42 -11.73 -11.64
N TRP A 45 -20.29 -11.76 -10.63
CA TRP A 45 -21.08 -12.95 -10.29
C TRP A 45 -22.26 -13.12 -11.25
N PRO A 46 -22.31 -14.16 -12.09
CA PRO A 46 -23.35 -14.29 -13.11
C PRO A 46 -24.77 -14.39 -12.54
N ALA A 47 -24.94 -14.95 -11.34
CA ALA A 47 -26.25 -15.14 -10.73
C ALA A 47 -26.90 -13.82 -10.24
N THR A 48 -26.23 -12.68 -10.34
CA THR A 48 -26.84 -11.37 -10.03
C THR A 48 -27.88 -10.96 -11.06
N GLY A 49 -27.86 -11.55 -12.26
CA GLY A 49 -28.79 -11.21 -13.35
C GLY A 49 -28.64 -9.77 -13.87
N MET A 50 -27.58 -9.06 -13.49
CA MET A 50 -27.42 -7.64 -13.85
C MET A 50 -27.17 -7.47 -15.37
N PRO A 51 -27.86 -6.51 -16.03
CA PRO A 51 -27.55 -6.10 -17.39
C PRO A 51 -26.09 -5.65 -17.53
N GLY A 52 -25.50 -5.85 -18.71
CA GLY A 52 -24.09 -5.55 -18.99
C GLY A 52 -23.68 -4.11 -18.63
N GLY A 53 -24.53 -3.11 -18.90
CA GLY A 53 -24.28 -1.72 -18.54
C GLY A 53 -24.18 -1.49 -17.02
N LEU A 54 -25.06 -2.12 -16.23
CA LEU A 54 -25.00 -2.06 -14.77
C LEU A 54 -23.78 -2.82 -14.22
N ARG A 55 -23.38 -3.93 -14.85
CA ARG A 55 -22.14 -4.64 -14.49
C ARG A 55 -20.90 -3.77 -14.72
N ALA A 56 -20.84 -3.03 -15.82
CA ALA A 56 -19.74 -2.10 -16.11
C ALA A 56 -19.68 -0.93 -15.11
N LEU A 57 -20.85 -0.39 -14.72
CA LEU A 57 -20.94 0.64 -13.69
C LEU A 57 -20.49 0.10 -12.32
N ALA A 58 -20.97 -1.09 -11.93
CA ALA A 58 -20.58 -1.76 -10.70
C ALA A 58 -19.08 -2.06 -10.68
N PHE A 59 -18.50 -2.50 -11.79
CA PHE A 59 -17.06 -2.71 -11.91
C PHE A 59 -16.28 -1.40 -11.68
N SER A 60 -16.69 -0.32 -12.34
CA SER A 60 -16.07 1.00 -12.19
C SER A 60 -16.14 1.50 -10.74
N ALA A 61 -17.30 1.36 -10.09
CA ALA A 61 -17.49 1.70 -8.69
C ALA A 61 -16.59 0.85 -7.77
N ALA A 62 -16.49 -0.46 -8.03
CA ALA A 62 -15.64 -1.36 -7.27
C ALA A 62 -14.16 -0.94 -7.34
N VAL A 63 -13.66 -0.59 -8.53
CA VAL A 63 -12.28 -0.11 -8.72
C VAL A 63 -12.01 1.12 -7.87
N LEU A 64 -12.87 2.14 -7.93
CA LEU A 64 -12.68 3.39 -7.19
C LEU A 64 -12.76 3.19 -5.67
N LEU A 65 -13.74 2.42 -5.20
CA LEU A 65 -13.97 2.18 -3.77
C LEU A 65 -12.90 1.28 -3.15
N LEU A 66 -12.48 0.22 -3.85
CA LEU A 66 -11.39 -0.64 -3.39
C LEU A 66 -10.04 0.09 -3.45
N TYR A 67 -9.83 0.97 -4.42
CA TYR A 67 -8.66 1.85 -4.44
C TYR A 67 -8.65 2.82 -3.26
N ARG A 68 -9.79 3.44 -2.92
CA ARG A 68 -9.93 4.28 -1.73
C ARG A 68 -9.62 3.50 -0.45
N SER A 69 -10.14 2.28 -0.35
CA SER A 69 -9.87 1.41 0.79
C SER A 69 -8.39 1.02 0.88
N LEU A 70 -7.76 0.69 -0.25
CA LEU A 70 -6.34 0.34 -0.32
C LEU A 70 -5.44 1.51 0.11
N ALA A 71 -5.83 2.76 -0.21
CA ALA A 71 -5.05 3.95 0.10
C ALA A 71 -4.73 4.08 1.61
N PHE A 72 -5.61 3.59 2.49
CA PHE A 72 -5.39 3.56 3.95
C PHE A 72 -4.11 2.83 4.39
N ILE A 73 -3.45 2.08 3.51
CA ILE A 73 -2.13 1.49 3.79
C ILE A 73 -1.10 2.55 4.24
N HIS A 74 -1.20 3.76 3.70
CA HIS A 74 -0.33 4.89 4.05
C HIS A 74 -0.63 5.39 5.47
N GLU A 75 -1.90 5.63 5.77
CA GLU A 75 -2.35 6.12 7.05
C GLU A 75 -2.14 5.10 8.16
N ILE A 76 -2.23 3.79 7.87
CA ILE A 76 -1.89 2.74 8.82
C ILE A 76 -0.45 2.85 9.28
N PHE A 77 0.48 3.30 8.44
CA PHE A 77 1.87 3.51 8.86
C PHE A 77 1.98 4.68 9.83
N HIS A 78 1.32 5.80 9.54
CA HIS A 78 1.39 7.01 10.35
C HIS A 78 0.55 6.96 11.63
N GLN A 79 -0.54 6.20 11.63
CA GLN A 79 -1.57 6.23 12.67
C GLN A 79 -1.69 4.88 13.38
N GLN A 80 -0.71 4.58 14.24
CA GLN A 80 -0.69 3.35 15.04
C GLN A 80 -1.61 3.38 16.27
N GLY A 81 -2.20 4.55 16.59
CA GLY A 81 -3.04 4.75 17.79
C GLY A 81 -4.45 4.17 17.69
N MET A 82 -4.93 3.83 16.48
CA MET A 82 -6.27 3.29 16.27
C MET A 82 -6.29 1.77 16.47
N LYS A 83 -6.57 1.34 17.71
CA LYS A 83 -6.65 -0.09 18.07
C LYS A 83 -7.59 -0.85 17.12
N GLY A 84 -7.08 -1.92 16.51
CA GLY A 84 -7.86 -2.80 15.61
C GLY A 84 -8.03 -2.29 14.18
N PHE A 85 -7.69 -1.04 13.87
CA PHE A 85 -7.88 -0.48 12.52
C PHE A 85 -7.04 -1.24 11.48
N ARG A 86 -5.76 -1.46 11.78
CA ARG A 86 -4.85 -2.24 10.92
C ARG A 86 -5.37 -3.65 10.64
N THR A 87 -5.84 -4.36 11.66
CA THR A 87 -6.39 -5.72 11.51
C THR A 87 -7.65 -5.71 10.65
N THR A 88 -8.55 -4.74 10.90
CA THR A 88 -9.78 -4.56 10.12
C THR A 88 -9.47 -4.28 8.65
N TRP A 89 -8.52 -3.39 8.39
CA TRP A 89 -8.06 -3.08 7.04
C TRP A 89 -7.39 -4.27 6.35
N HIS A 90 -6.59 -5.05 7.07
CA HIS A 90 -6.00 -6.28 6.52
C HIS A 90 -7.08 -7.27 6.12
N ALA A 91 -8.10 -7.48 6.96
CA ALA A 91 -9.19 -8.41 6.69
C ALA A 91 -10.05 -7.96 5.49
N LEU A 92 -10.31 -6.66 5.36
CA LEU A 92 -11.20 -6.11 4.34
C LEU A 92 -10.51 -5.75 3.03
N SER A 93 -9.20 -5.46 3.03
CA SER A 93 -8.53 -4.93 1.84
C SER A 93 -7.12 -5.47 1.69
N GLY A 94 -6.25 -5.31 2.69
CA GLY A 94 -4.84 -5.70 2.54
C GLY A 94 -4.65 -7.16 2.12
N VAL A 95 -5.26 -8.11 2.82
CA VAL A 95 -5.15 -9.54 2.47
C VAL A 95 -5.98 -9.91 1.23
N PRO A 96 -7.28 -9.54 1.12
CA PRO A 96 -8.07 -9.85 -0.06
C PRO A 96 -7.51 -9.32 -1.38
N LEU A 97 -6.84 -8.16 -1.35
CA LEU A 97 -6.18 -7.57 -2.53
C LEU A 97 -4.73 -8.06 -2.72
N LEU A 98 -4.26 -9.01 -1.91
CA LEU A 98 -2.87 -9.49 -1.89
C LEU A 98 -1.83 -8.38 -1.65
N ILE A 99 -2.21 -7.30 -0.97
CA ILE A 99 -1.34 -6.18 -0.60
C ILE A 99 -1.31 -6.03 0.93
N PRO A 100 -0.78 -7.02 1.68
CA PRO A 100 -0.61 -6.86 3.11
C PRO A 100 0.41 -5.75 3.39
N PHE A 101 0.16 -4.94 4.42
CA PHE A 101 1.04 -3.86 4.89
C PHE A 101 2.56 -4.14 4.91
N LEU A 102 2.99 -5.40 5.10
CA LEU A 102 4.42 -5.76 5.02
C LEU A 102 5.06 -5.40 3.66
N LEU A 103 4.28 -5.33 2.58
CA LEU A 103 4.73 -4.89 1.25
C LEU A 103 5.12 -3.41 1.21
N TYR A 104 4.54 -2.63 2.11
CA TYR A 104 4.67 -1.18 2.13
C TYR A 104 5.72 -0.71 3.13
N LEU A 105 5.90 -1.47 4.22
CA LEU A 105 6.73 -1.08 5.35
C LEU A 105 8.16 -0.63 4.97
N PRO A 106 8.96 -1.38 4.20
CA PRO A 106 10.36 -1.00 3.97
C PRO A 106 10.52 0.23 3.06
N ILE A 107 9.67 0.34 2.04
CA ILE A 107 9.74 1.44 1.06
C ILE A 107 9.31 2.75 1.70
N HIS A 108 8.25 2.69 2.49
CA HIS A 108 7.69 3.88 3.12
C HIS A 108 8.57 4.39 4.27
N GLN A 109 9.20 3.49 5.03
CA GLN A 109 10.25 3.85 5.99
C GLN A 109 11.44 4.54 5.31
N GLY A 110 11.88 4.03 4.16
CA GLY A 110 12.96 4.62 3.37
C GLY A 110 12.60 6.00 2.83
N HIS A 111 11.35 6.18 2.42
CA HIS A 111 10.83 7.46 1.94
C HIS A 111 10.83 8.53 3.04
N HIS A 112 10.32 8.25 4.24
CA HIS A 112 10.29 9.25 5.32
C HIS A 112 11.66 9.56 5.94
N ASN A 113 12.70 8.81 5.59
CA ASN A 113 14.04 9.05 6.10
C ASN A 113 14.74 10.15 5.30
N LYS A 114 15.05 11.26 5.97
CA LYS A 114 15.73 12.44 5.39
C LYS A 114 17.07 12.13 4.71
N LEU A 115 17.76 11.05 5.12
CA LEU A 115 19.03 10.63 4.53
C LEU A 115 18.86 9.86 3.22
N THR A 116 17.72 9.21 3.03
CA THR A 116 17.46 8.35 1.87
C THR A 116 16.44 8.93 0.90
N TYR A 117 15.61 9.88 1.33
CA TYR A 117 14.59 10.53 0.51
C TYR A 117 15.14 11.00 -0.84
N GLY A 118 14.51 10.56 -1.94
CA GLY A 118 14.90 10.90 -3.31
C GLY A 118 16.23 10.30 -3.81
N THR A 119 16.93 9.51 -2.99
CA THR A 119 18.15 8.78 -3.38
C THR A 119 17.84 7.37 -3.91
N SER A 120 18.85 6.54 -4.17
CA SER A 120 18.67 5.13 -4.49
C SER A 120 18.13 4.28 -3.33
N GLY A 121 18.19 4.78 -2.10
CA GLY A 121 17.61 4.15 -0.93
C GLY A 121 16.11 4.43 -0.72
N ASP A 122 15.48 5.23 -1.58
CA ASP A 122 14.05 5.49 -1.57
C ASP A 122 13.34 4.67 -2.66
N GLY A 123 12.49 3.74 -2.23
CA GLY A 123 11.73 2.87 -3.13
C GLY A 123 10.44 3.52 -3.65
N GLU A 124 9.94 4.56 -2.99
CA GLU A 124 8.70 5.26 -3.39
C GLU A 124 8.98 6.37 -4.41
N TYR A 125 10.20 6.89 -4.45
CA TYR A 125 10.58 7.99 -5.35
C TYR A 125 11.55 7.55 -6.47
N ASP A 126 11.15 7.81 -7.71
CA ASP A 126 12.03 7.75 -8.89
C ASP A 126 12.09 9.11 -9.60
N GLN A 127 13.16 9.38 -10.33
CA GLN A 127 13.36 10.64 -11.03
C GLN A 127 12.64 10.63 -12.39
N PHE A 128 11.48 11.27 -12.47
CA PHE A 128 10.70 11.36 -13.72
C PHE A 128 11.20 12.42 -14.70
N LYS A 129 12.13 13.29 -14.28
CA LYS A 129 12.62 14.42 -15.10
C LYS A 129 13.18 13.91 -16.44
N GLY A 130 12.56 14.36 -17.54
CA GLY A 130 12.94 13.99 -18.92
C GLY A 130 12.54 12.57 -19.36
N ARG A 131 11.85 11.79 -18.53
CA ARG A 131 11.45 10.40 -18.83
C ARG A 131 10.01 10.05 -18.47
N ALA A 132 9.17 11.05 -18.21
CA ALA A 132 7.82 10.86 -17.67
C ALA A 132 6.96 9.89 -18.49
N GLY A 133 6.91 10.03 -19.82
CA GLY A 133 6.12 9.14 -20.68
C GLY A 133 6.54 7.67 -20.58
N ALA A 134 7.85 7.39 -20.71
CA ALA A 134 8.39 6.04 -20.61
C ALA A 134 8.22 5.45 -19.20
N ALA A 135 8.42 6.26 -18.16
CA ALA A 135 8.21 5.85 -16.77
C ALA A 135 6.75 5.52 -16.48
N THR A 136 5.80 6.34 -16.95
CA THR A 136 4.36 6.07 -16.82
C THR A 136 3.97 4.79 -17.56
N ALA A 137 4.43 4.60 -18.79
CA ALA A 137 4.16 3.38 -19.55
C ALA A 137 4.71 2.12 -18.85
N LYS A 138 5.93 2.19 -18.33
CA LYS A 138 6.55 1.13 -17.53
C LYS A 138 5.72 0.81 -16.29
N LEU A 139 5.35 1.83 -15.51
CA LEU A 139 4.57 1.64 -14.28
C LEU A 139 3.18 1.10 -14.57
N PHE A 140 2.53 1.55 -15.63
CA PHE A 140 1.25 1.00 -16.08
C PHE A 140 1.37 -0.50 -16.40
N ALA A 141 2.38 -0.88 -17.19
CA ALA A 141 2.64 -2.28 -17.53
C ALA A 141 2.94 -3.13 -16.29
N LEU A 142 3.73 -2.62 -15.35
CA LEU A 142 4.02 -3.30 -14.09
C LEU A 142 2.75 -3.48 -13.23
N ASN A 143 1.89 -2.47 -13.15
CA ASN A 143 0.62 -2.58 -12.42
C ASN A 143 -0.32 -3.61 -13.05
N LEU A 144 -0.32 -3.75 -14.39
CA LEU A 144 -1.11 -4.79 -15.07
C LEU A 144 -0.61 -6.20 -14.74
N LEU A 145 0.71 -6.37 -14.54
CA LEU A 145 1.33 -7.64 -14.15
C LEU A 145 1.30 -7.89 -12.63
N LEU A 146 0.96 -6.87 -11.83
CA LEU A 146 1.01 -6.94 -10.37
C LEU A 146 0.13 -8.06 -9.79
N PRO A 147 -1.12 -8.31 -10.25
CA PRO A 147 -1.92 -9.41 -9.73
C PRO A 147 -1.24 -10.77 -9.90
N VAL A 148 -0.61 -11.01 -11.06
CA VAL A 148 0.13 -12.25 -11.34
C VAL A 148 1.38 -12.34 -10.46
N ALA A 149 2.13 -11.23 -10.33
CA ALA A 149 3.32 -11.19 -9.50
C ALA A 149 3.01 -11.46 -8.02
N LEU A 150 1.94 -10.87 -7.48
CA LEU A 150 1.47 -11.09 -6.12
C LEU A 150 0.99 -12.53 -5.92
N TRP A 151 0.28 -13.09 -6.90
CA TRP A 151 -0.13 -14.49 -6.86
C TRP A 151 1.08 -15.43 -6.81
N VAL A 152 2.06 -15.27 -7.71
CA VAL A 152 3.30 -16.07 -7.69
C VAL A 152 4.02 -15.90 -6.36
N ARG A 153 4.11 -14.67 -5.85
CA ARG A 153 4.80 -14.38 -4.59
C ARG A 153 4.14 -15.07 -3.39
N PHE A 154 2.82 -14.99 -3.25
CA PHE A 154 2.12 -15.54 -2.09
C PHE A 154 1.79 -17.04 -2.24
N ALA A 155 1.41 -17.50 -3.43
CA ALA A 155 1.03 -18.90 -3.66
C ALA A 155 2.23 -19.82 -3.88
N VAL A 156 3.35 -19.31 -4.41
CA VAL A 156 4.53 -20.14 -4.77
C VAL A 156 5.74 -19.78 -3.93
N LEU A 157 6.23 -18.53 -4.01
CA LEU A 157 7.49 -18.14 -3.39
C LEU A 157 7.42 -18.18 -1.86
N THR A 158 6.29 -17.77 -1.27
CA THR A 158 6.14 -17.75 0.19
C THR A 158 6.21 -19.15 0.80
N PRO A 159 5.45 -20.17 0.33
CA PRO A 159 5.63 -21.54 0.77
C PRO A 159 7.06 -22.06 0.56
N LEU A 160 7.66 -21.83 -0.61
CA LEU A 160 9.02 -22.28 -0.89
C LEU A 160 10.04 -21.62 0.05
N ALA A 161 9.89 -20.35 0.40
CA ALA A 161 10.76 -19.64 1.33
C ALA A 161 10.70 -20.17 2.77
N THR A 162 9.62 -20.88 3.15
CA THR A 162 9.55 -21.55 4.46
C THR A 162 10.43 -22.79 4.52
N VAL A 163 10.62 -23.47 3.40
CA VAL A 163 11.38 -24.73 3.31
C VAL A 163 12.81 -24.51 2.82
N LEU A 164 13.02 -23.56 1.90
CA LEU A 164 14.27 -23.31 1.20
C LEU A 164 14.88 -21.95 1.61
N PRO A 165 15.90 -21.93 2.49
CA PRO A 165 16.57 -20.71 2.92
C PRO A 165 17.08 -19.80 1.78
N PRO A 166 17.66 -20.31 0.67
CA PRO A 166 18.15 -19.45 -0.40
C PRO A 166 17.05 -18.59 -1.05
N ILE A 167 15.84 -19.12 -1.16
CA ILE A 167 14.69 -18.37 -1.70
C ILE A 167 14.31 -17.27 -0.73
N ARG A 168 14.25 -17.56 0.57
CA ARG A 168 13.95 -16.57 1.61
C ARG A 168 14.95 -15.42 1.63
N GLU A 169 16.23 -15.73 1.56
CA GLU A 169 17.33 -14.74 1.59
C GLU A 169 17.30 -13.78 0.41
N LYS A 170 16.84 -14.24 -0.76
CA LYS A 170 16.64 -13.39 -1.94
C LYS A 170 15.30 -12.66 -1.93
N MET A 171 14.23 -13.36 -1.55
CA MET A 171 12.86 -12.83 -1.55
C MET A 171 12.70 -11.65 -0.59
N ILE A 172 13.25 -11.74 0.62
CA ILE A 172 13.10 -10.70 1.65
C ILE A 172 13.58 -9.32 1.19
N PRO A 173 14.81 -9.16 0.68
CA PRO A 173 15.31 -7.85 0.28
C PRO A 173 14.78 -7.38 -1.09
N GLU A 174 14.50 -8.30 -2.02
CA GLU A 174 14.21 -7.92 -3.43
C GLU A 174 12.72 -7.92 -3.76
N PHE A 175 11.97 -8.85 -3.18
CA PHE A 175 10.59 -9.11 -3.59
C PHE A 175 9.59 -8.76 -2.52
N VAL A 176 9.99 -8.40 -1.28
CA VAL A 176 9.02 -8.15 -0.22
C VAL A 176 8.20 -6.89 -0.44
N HIS A 177 8.68 -5.93 -1.22
CA HIS A 177 8.09 -4.60 -1.33
C HIS A 177 7.48 -4.32 -2.72
N MET A 178 6.65 -3.27 -2.78
CA MET A 178 6.11 -2.73 -4.03
C MET A 178 6.74 -1.37 -4.34
N ALA A 179 8.05 -1.36 -4.57
CA ALA A 179 8.77 -0.14 -4.92
C ALA A 179 8.39 0.37 -6.31
N LEU A 180 8.25 1.69 -6.43
CA LEU A 180 8.14 2.40 -7.69
C LEU A 180 9.50 2.45 -8.41
N ARG A 181 10.58 2.65 -7.65
CA ARG A 181 11.95 2.57 -8.15
C ARG A 181 12.35 1.11 -8.34
N MET A 182 12.85 0.77 -9.54
CA MET A 182 13.35 -0.56 -9.86
C MET A 182 14.71 -0.48 -10.56
N PRO A 183 15.74 -1.22 -10.11
CA PRO A 183 15.72 -2.15 -8.98
C PRO A 183 15.72 -1.42 -7.62
N PHE A 184 15.01 -1.97 -6.64
CA PHE A 184 15.09 -1.55 -5.24
C PHE A 184 15.32 -2.78 -4.36
N ARG A 185 16.22 -2.60 -3.38
CA ARG A 185 16.55 -3.64 -2.40
C ARG A 185 16.29 -3.08 -1.02
N ALA A 186 15.33 -3.67 -0.31
CA ALA A 186 15.01 -3.25 1.05
C ALA A 186 16.22 -3.49 1.97
N PRO A 187 16.51 -2.55 2.89
CA PRO A 187 17.52 -2.75 3.89
C PRO A 187 17.12 -3.93 4.80
N PRO A 188 18.10 -4.62 5.43
CA PRO A 188 17.80 -5.68 6.37
C PRO A 188 16.89 -5.14 7.50
N VAL A 189 15.83 -5.89 7.82
CA VAL A 189 14.90 -5.54 8.90
C VAL A 189 15.67 -5.48 10.22
N LYS A 190 15.71 -4.30 10.85
CA LYS A 190 16.34 -4.11 12.16
C LYS A 190 15.72 -5.07 13.19
N GLU A 191 16.55 -5.71 14.00
CA GLU A 191 16.13 -6.71 14.98
C GLU A 191 15.13 -6.16 16.02
N SER A 192 15.20 -4.86 16.33
CA SER A 192 14.25 -4.16 17.19
C SER A 192 12.81 -4.20 16.67
N ALA A 193 12.60 -4.23 15.36
CA ALA A 193 11.27 -4.34 14.74
C ALA A 193 10.67 -5.74 14.86
N ARG A 194 11.48 -6.78 15.09
CA ARG A 194 11.01 -8.16 15.28
C ARG A 194 10.40 -8.40 16.67
N LYS A 195 10.81 -7.64 17.68
CA LYS A 195 10.33 -7.80 19.07
C LYS A 195 8.88 -7.32 19.29
N GLY A 196 8.40 -6.37 18.49
CA GLY A 196 7.02 -5.88 18.56
C GLY A 196 5.99 -6.68 17.76
N MET A 197 6.41 -7.78 17.13
CA MET A 197 5.56 -8.69 16.34
C MET A 197 5.36 -10.05 17.01
N ARG A 198 5.92 -10.26 18.20
CA ARG A 198 5.65 -11.41 19.06
C ARG A 198 4.69 -11.04 20.16
#